data_AF-A0A6S6TI56-F1
#
_entry.id   AF-A0A6S6TI56-F1
#
_cell.length_a   1.000
_cell.length_b   1.000
_cell.length_c   1.000
_cell.angle_alpha   90.00
_cell.angle_beta   90.00
_cell.angle_gamma   90.00
#
_symmetry.space_group_name_H-M   'P 1'
#
loop_
_entity.id
_entity.type
_entity.pdbx_description
1 polymer ?
#
loop_
_entity_poly.entity_id
_entity_poly.type
_entity_poly.pdbx_seq_one_letter_code
_entity_poly.pdbx_strand_id
1 'polypeptide(L)'
;MAIDKKRYNIRISGLGGQGVVTSAHILGTSMDNAGKYASLVPFFGSEKRMAPVEAYVRASSEPIYEVGEVVYPDIIMIYHSQVVTHGKSYTMPFYTGLKKNALIIINSDIDVLEPEDKEVLERLNAKVVQFEATELALKVAGTELATNMAMMGMVLGLTKLVSEENIEAAVRERFLGNSFVASGGTASLDSAIEKKFKKKEELLAKNMEVINKTFEMAANIDLSNAPLITKIEI
;
A
#
# COMPACT_ATOMS: atom_id res chain seq x y z
N MET A 1 20.02 0.34 6.82
CA MET A 1 18.96 -0.09 5.88
C MET A 1 17.98 1.07 5.64
N ALA A 2 17.09 1.04 4.64
CA ALA A 2 16.19 2.18 4.35
C ALA A 2 15.31 2.65 5.52
N ILE A 3 15.24 1.89 6.63
CA ILE A 3 14.30 2.07 7.76
C ILE A 3 14.56 3.33 8.62
N ASP A 4 15.69 4.04 8.43
CA ASP A 4 16.07 5.24 9.20
C ASP A 4 16.21 6.51 8.32
N LYS A 5 15.42 6.59 7.25
CA LYS A 5 15.38 7.80 6.41
C LYS A 5 14.33 8.77 6.93
N LYS A 6 14.71 10.04 7.03
CA LYS A 6 13.78 11.16 7.24
C LYS A 6 12.67 11.24 6.19
N ARG A 7 12.92 10.68 4.99
CA ARG A 7 12.00 10.71 3.85
C ARG A 7 12.06 9.44 3.03
N TYR A 8 10.88 8.98 2.62
CA TYR A 8 10.69 7.89 1.69
C TYR A 8 9.93 8.37 0.47
N ASN A 9 10.45 8.02 -0.69
CA ASN A 9 9.72 8.10 -1.94
C ASN A 9 9.18 6.71 -2.30
N ILE A 10 7.87 6.59 -2.44
CA ILE A 10 7.16 5.33 -2.61
C ILE A 10 6.48 5.36 -3.98
N ARG A 11 6.75 4.34 -4.81
CA ARG A 11 5.99 4.08 -6.03
C ARG A 11 5.10 2.87 -5.81
N ILE A 12 3.80 3.03 -6.03
CA ILE A 12 2.80 1.98 -5.93
C ILE A 12 2.31 1.70 -7.35
N SER A 13 2.46 0.47 -7.82
CA SER A 13 2.05 0.06 -9.16
C SER A 13 1.10 -1.13 -9.06
N GLY A 14 0.07 -1.16 -9.90
CA GLY A 14 -0.92 -2.23 -9.93
C GLY A 14 -1.88 -2.06 -11.09
N LEU A 15 -3.00 -2.78 -11.05
CA LEU A 15 -4.05 -2.68 -12.06
C LEU A 15 -5.21 -1.80 -11.55
N GLY A 16 -5.89 -1.13 -12.47
CA GLY A 16 -7.09 -0.35 -12.16
C GLY A 16 -8.14 -1.19 -11.45
N GLY A 17 -8.48 -0.81 -10.21
CA GLY A 17 -9.42 -1.53 -9.34
C GLY A 17 -8.81 -2.12 -8.08
N GLN A 18 -7.48 -2.29 -8.02
CA GLN A 18 -6.80 -2.93 -6.88
C GLN A 18 -6.53 -2.01 -5.67
N GLY A 19 -7.04 -0.78 -5.71
CA GLY A 19 -6.87 0.16 -4.58
C GLY A 19 -5.48 0.80 -4.47
N VAL A 20 -4.70 0.87 -5.56
CA VAL A 20 -3.40 1.61 -5.61
C VAL A 20 -3.56 3.05 -5.12
N VAL A 21 -4.52 3.80 -5.68
CA VAL A 21 -4.79 5.20 -5.28
C VAL A 21 -5.33 5.28 -3.86
N THR A 22 -6.22 4.36 -3.45
CA THR A 22 -6.72 4.30 -2.08
C THR A 22 -5.60 4.11 -1.06
N SER A 23 -4.62 3.25 -1.37
CA SER A 23 -3.46 2.99 -0.53
C SER A 23 -2.60 4.24 -0.37
N ALA A 24 -2.36 4.97 -1.47
CA ALA A 24 -1.64 6.23 -1.43
C ALA A 24 -2.34 7.28 -0.54
N HIS A 25 -3.66 7.39 -0.62
CA HIS A 25 -4.45 8.26 0.26
C HIS A 25 -4.36 7.84 1.72
N ILE A 26 -4.55 6.56 2.04
CA ILE A 26 -4.46 6.08 3.42
C ILE A 26 -3.06 6.31 3.99
N LEU A 27 -2.00 6.06 3.22
CA LEU A 27 -0.62 6.35 3.64
C LEU A 27 -0.43 7.84 3.92
N GLY A 28 -0.93 8.71 3.03
CA GLY A 28 -0.87 10.16 3.20
C GLY A 28 -1.61 10.64 4.45
N THR A 29 -2.85 10.21 4.65
CA THR A 29 -3.66 10.53 5.83
C THR A 29 -3.04 9.96 7.11
N SER A 30 -2.43 8.78 7.06
CA SER A 30 -1.75 8.20 8.23
C SER A 30 -0.54 9.06 8.64
N MET A 31 0.20 9.60 7.67
CA MET A 31 1.30 10.52 7.93
C MET A 31 0.81 11.85 8.52
N ASP A 32 -0.29 12.39 7.99
CA ASP A 32 -0.91 13.63 8.50
C ASP A 32 -1.39 13.47 9.95
N ASN A 33 -2.08 12.37 10.25
CA ASN A 33 -2.49 12.00 11.60
C ASN A 33 -1.30 11.91 12.58
N ALA A 34 -0.14 11.48 12.08
CA ALA A 34 1.10 11.42 12.86
C ALA A 34 1.82 12.78 12.99
N GLY A 35 1.24 13.88 12.49
CA GLY A 35 1.87 15.21 12.47
C GLY A 35 3.07 15.30 11.53
N LYS A 36 3.12 14.44 10.51
CA LYS A 36 4.20 14.37 9.51
C LYS A 36 3.70 14.83 8.14
N TYR A 37 4.61 14.91 7.18
CA TYR A 37 4.32 15.44 5.84
C TYR A 37 4.17 14.31 4.84
N ALA A 38 3.14 14.40 4.01
CA ALA A 38 2.99 13.55 2.84
C ALA A 38 2.60 14.37 1.60
N SER A 39 3.10 13.95 0.45
CA SER A 39 2.61 14.37 -0.86
C SER A 39 2.24 13.14 -1.65
N LEU A 40 1.06 13.14 -2.26
CA LEU A 40 0.60 12.05 -3.10
C LEU A 40 0.25 12.55 -4.49
N VAL A 41 0.58 11.75 -5.50
CA VAL A 41 0.23 12.01 -6.91
C VAL A 41 -0.25 10.70 -7.51
N PRO A 42 -1.55 10.56 -7.79
CA PRO A 42 -2.03 9.42 -8.55
C PRO A 42 -1.64 9.60 -10.03
N PHE A 43 -1.31 8.50 -10.69
CA PHE A 43 -0.95 8.50 -12.10
C PHE A 43 -1.67 7.38 -12.85
N PHE A 44 -2.62 7.77 -13.67
CA PHE A 44 -3.40 6.86 -14.51
C PHE A 44 -3.80 7.58 -15.80
N GLY A 45 -3.84 6.83 -16.90
CA GLY A 45 -4.27 7.35 -18.20
C GLY A 45 -5.80 7.31 -18.36
N SER A 46 -6.28 7.70 -19.53
CA SER A 46 -7.69 7.55 -19.95
C SER A 46 -8.09 6.08 -20.22
N GLU A 47 -7.15 5.15 -20.06
CA GLU A 47 -7.30 3.72 -20.30
C GLU A 47 -8.29 3.09 -19.30
N LYS A 48 -9.16 2.21 -19.78
CA LYS A 48 -10.19 1.54 -18.96
C LYS A 48 -9.62 0.32 -18.21
N ARG A 49 -10.53 -0.37 -17.50
CA ARG A 49 -10.37 -1.56 -16.64
C ARG A 49 -9.11 -2.40 -16.90
N MET A 50 -8.42 -2.77 -15.82
CA MET A 50 -7.22 -3.61 -15.82
C MET A 50 -6.00 -3.00 -16.55
N ALA A 51 -6.03 -1.72 -16.90
CA ALA A 51 -4.82 -1.00 -17.30
C ALA A 51 -3.87 -0.82 -16.10
N PRO A 52 -2.55 -0.75 -16.34
CA PRO A 52 -1.58 -0.35 -15.33
C PRO A 52 -1.92 1.02 -14.74
N VAL A 53 -1.90 1.10 -13.42
CA VAL A 53 -2.14 2.31 -12.62
C VAL A 53 -0.98 2.45 -11.65
N GLU A 54 -0.52 3.69 -11.48
CA GLU A 54 0.49 4.02 -10.49
C GLU A 54 -0.02 5.10 -9.53
N ALA A 55 0.57 5.13 -8.34
CA ALA A 55 0.46 6.25 -7.44
C ALA A 55 1.81 6.46 -6.77
N TYR A 56 2.14 7.73 -6.54
CA TYR A 56 3.38 8.14 -5.92
C TYR A 56 3.07 8.74 -4.56
N VAL A 57 3.83 8.35 -3.56
CA VAL A 57 3.76 8.96 -2.23
C VAL A 57 5.15 9.37 -1.79
N ARG A 58 5.28 10.58 -1.30
CA ARG A 58 6.43 11.04 -0.54
C ARG A 58 5.98 11.12 0.90
N ALA A 59 6.68 10.44 1.81
CA ALA A 59 6.42 10.42 3.23
C ALA A 59 7.65 10.97 3.95
N SER A 60 7.51 12.00 4.77
CA SER A 60 8.65 12.74 5.33
C SER A 60 8.36 13.27 6.72
N SER A 61 9.37 13.32 7.59
CA SER A 61 9.30 14.06 8.87
C SER A 61 9.51 15.58 8.69
N GLU A 62 9.89 16.01 7.49
CA GLU A 62 10.13 17.42 7.13
C GLU A 62 9.21 17.84 5.96
N PRO A 63 8.89 19.14 5.80
CA PRO A 63 8.04 19.64 4.72
C PRO A 63 8.46 19.16 3.32
N ILE A 64 7.47 18.83 2.49
CA ILE A 64 7.66 18.39 1.11
C ILE A 64 7.18 19.49 0.17
N TYR A 65 8.05 19.93 -0.74
CA TYR A 65 7.74 20.97 -1.72
C TYR A 65 7.63 20.42 -3.15
N GLU A 66 8.12 19.21 -3.38
CA GLU A 66 8.11 18.60 -4.70
C GLU A 66 6.74 18.01 -5.03
N VAL A 67 6.25 18.37 -6.21
CA VAL A 67 5.02 17.84 -6.79
C VAL A 67 5.38 17.05 -8.05
N GLY A 68 4.67 15.94 -8.28
CA GLY A 68 4.82 15.11 -9.48
C GLY A 68 5.29 13.69 -9.17
N GLU A 69 5.78 13.02 -10.20
CA GLU A 69 6.15 11.60 -10.17
C GLU A 69 7.35 11.33 -9.25
N VAL A 70 7.43 10.11 -8.73
CA VAL A 70 8.63 9.63 -8.01
C VAL A 70 9.55 8.95 -9.02
N VAL A 71 10.58 9.68 -9.46
CA VAL A 71 11.61 9.17 -10.38
C VAL A 71 12.58 8.22 -9.66
N TYR A 72 12.90 8.51 -8.39
CA TYR A 72 13.84 7.74 -7.59
C TYR A 72 13.16 7.18 -6.32
N PRO A 73 12.52 5.99 -6.40
CA PRO A 73 11.86 5.38 -5.26
C PRO A 73 12.85 4.76 -4.26
N ASP A 74 12.52 4.89 -2.97
CA ASP A 74 13.07 4.12 -1.86
C ASP A 74 12.27 2.83 -1.64
N ILE A 75 10.98 2.85 -2.00
CA ILE A 75 10.07 1.72 -1.87
C ILE A 75 9.26 1.56 -3.15
N ILE A 76 9.13 0.32 -3.63
CA ILE A 76 8.21 -0.05 -4.71
C ILE A 76 7.21 -1.06 -4.18
N MET A 77 5.92 -0.82 -4.40
CA MET A 77 4.84 -1.73 -4.06
C MET A 77 4.16 -2.21 -5.34
N ILE A 78 4.15 -3.52 -5.58
CA ILE A 78 3.58 -4.15 -6.76
C ILE A 78 2.33 -4.92 -6.35
N TYR A 79 1.15 -4.42 -6.72
CA TYR A 79 -0.15 -4.98 -6.33
C TYR A 79 -0.60 -6.14 -7.25
N HIS A 80 0.06 -6.31 -8.39
CA HIS A 80 -0.21 -7.40 -9.32
C HIS A 80 1.04 -7.78 -10.11
N SER A 81 1.30 -9.06 -10.28
CA SER A 81 2.43 -9.60 -11.05
C SER A 81 2.52 -9.02 -12.47
N GLN A 82 1.39 -8.80 -13.13
CA GLN A 82 1.35 -8.23 -14.49
C GLN A 82 2.13 -6.92 -14.65
N VAL A 83 2.16 -6.02 -13.65
CA VAL A 83 2.89 -4.73 -13.81
C VAL A 83 4.41 -4.87 -13.66
N VAL A 84 4.91 -6.06 -13.32
CA VAL A 84 6.35 -6.38 -13.37
C VAL A 84 6.83 -6.41 -14.81
N THR A 85 6.02 -6.95 -15.72
CA THR A 85 6.34 -7.12 -17.15
C THR A 85 5.62 -6.13 -18.06
N HIS A 86 4.45 -5.64 -17.65
CA HIS A 86 3.58 -4.77 -18.44
C HIS A 86 3.20 -3.50 -17.65
N GLY A 87 4.21 -2.78 -17.14
CA GLY A 87 4.04 -1.51 -16.44
C GLY A 87 3.86 -0.30 -17.36
N LYS A 88 3.97 0.92 -16.81
CA LYS A 88 4.00 2.15 -17.59
C LYS A 88 5.37 2.31 -18.25
N SER A 89 5.42 2.88 -19.46
CA SER A 89 6.64 2.92 -20.29
C SER A 89 7.84 3.57 -19.59
N TYR A 90 7.62 4.63 -18.80
CA TYR A 90 8.67 5.36 -18.09
C TYR A 90 9.06 4.74 -16.73
N THR A 91 8.37 3.67 -16.30
CA THR A 91 8.69 2.88 -15.10
C THR A 91 9.06 1.44 -15.40
N MET A 92 9.42 1.14 -16.66
CA MET A 92 9.89 -0.18 -17.10
C MET A 92 11.42 -0.18 -17.33
N PRO A 93 12.16 -1.23 -16.92
CA PRO A 93 11.71 -2.34 -16.04
C PRO A 93 11.19 -1.83 -14.69
N PHE A 94 10.40 -2.63 -13.97
CA PHE A 94 9.66 -2.19 -12.78
C PHE A 94 10.52 -1.64 -11.62
N TYR A 95 11.85 -1.72 -11.67
CA TYR A 95 12.80 -1.12 -10.74
C TYR A 95 13.55 0.10 -11.31
N THR A 96 13.07 0.69 -12.42
CA THR A 96 13.65 1.91 -12.99
C THR A 96 13.70 3.02 -11.94
N GLY A 97 14.91 3.56 -11.73
CA GLY A 97 15.20 4.63 -10.77
C GLY A 97 15.37 4.16 -9.32
N LEU A 98 15.31 2.85 -9.04
CA LEU A 98 15.39 2.31 -7.68
C LEU A 98 16.70 2.72 -6.99
N LYS A 99 16.59 3.28 -5.79
CA LYS A 99 17.74 3.67 -4.98
C LYS A 99 18.44 2.45 -4.37
N LYS A 100 19.68 2.64 -3.93
CA LYS A 100 20.39 1.62 -3.13
C LYS A 100 19.69 1.37 -1.79
N ASN A 101 19.76 0.14 -1.31
CA ASN A 101 19.15 -0.33 -0.06
C ASN A 101 17.62 -0.16 -0.03
N ALA A 102 16.97 -0.18 -1.20
CA ALA A 102 15.53 0.00 -1.33
C ALA A 102 14.74 -1.26 -0.96
N LEU A 103 13.44 -1.07 -0.72
CA LEU A 103 12.49 -2.15 -0.43
C LEU A 103 11.52 -2.33 -1.59
N ILE A 104 11.25 -3.57 -1.96
CA ILE A 104 10.23 -3.93 -2.93
C ILE A 104 9.25 -4.90 -2.25
N ILE A 105 7.95 -4.63 -2.38
CA ILE A 105 6.90 -5.51 -1.86
C ILE A 105 6.05 -5.96 -3.03
N ILE A 106 5.91 -7.28 -3.23
CA ILE A 106 5.24 -7.87 -4.40
C ILE A 106 4.09 -8.76 -3.95
N ASN A 107 2.89 -8.46 -4.42
CA ASN A 107 1.73 -9.35 -4.37
C ASN A 107 1.79 -10.35 -5.53
N SER A 108 2.20 -11.59 -5.24
CA SER A 108 2.28 -12.66 -6.24
C SER A 108 2.42 -14.03 -5.59
N ASP A 109 1.70 -15.00 -6.15
CA ASP A 109 1.76 -16.44 -5.87
C ASP A 109 2.94 -17.13 -6.58
N ILE A 110 3.36 -16.58 -7.71
CA ILE A 110 4.48 -17.09 -8.51
C ILE A 110 5.74 -16.24 -8.37
N ASP A 111 6.92 -16.82 -8.67
CA ASP A 111 8.14 -16.03 -8.88
C ASP A 111 8.00 -15.22 -10.18
N VAL A 112 8.11 -13.90 -10.06
CA VAL A 112 7.95 -12.95 -11.17
C VAL A 112 9.27 -12.30 -11.56
N LEU A 113 10.36 -12.63 -10.87
CA LEU A 113 11.67 -12.03 -11.07
C LEU A 113 12.57 -12.94 -11.89
N GLU A 114 12.98 -12.43 -13.06
CA GLU A 114 13.94 -13.10 -13.93
C GLU A 114 15.37 -13.04 -13.34
N PRO A 115 16.31 -13.88 -13.80
CA PRO A 115 17.70 -13.85 -13.33
C PRO A 115 18.34 -12.46 -13.41
N GLU A 116 18.12 -11.73 -14.50
CA GLU A 116 18.66 -10.39 -14.72
C GLU A 116 18.10 -9.37 -13.72
N ASP A 117 16.82 -9.50 -13.34
CA ASP A 117 16.21 -8.65 -12.33
C ASP A 117 16.89 -8.88 -10.97
N LYS A 118 17.13 -10.14 -10.61
CA LYS A 118 17.79 -10.53 -9.37
C LYS A 118 19.21 -9.95 -9.28
N GLU A 119 19.98 -9.99 -10.38
CA GLU A 119 21.33 -9.38 -10.44
C GLU A 119 21.32 -7.86 -10.23
N VAL A 120 20.35 -7.15 -10.82
CA VAL A 120 20.20 -5.70 -10.62
C VAL A 120 19.85 -5.38 -9.17
N LEU A 121 18.89 -6.10 -8.60
CA LEU A 121 18.42 -5.90 -7.23
C LEU A 121 19.52 -6.20 -6.21
N GLU A 122 20.32 -7.25 -6.43
CA GLU A 122 21.47 -7.59 -5.59
C GLU A 122 22.53 -6.48 -5.61
N ARG A 123 22.89 -5.97 -6.79
CA ARG A 123 23.84 -4.85 -6.94
C ARG A 123 23.37 -3.57 -6.27
N LEU A 124 22.06 -3.34 -6.18
CA LEU A 124 21.48 -2.22 -5.45
C LEU A 124 21.34 -2.49 -3.95
N ASN A 125 21.68 -3.69 -3.48
CA ASN A 125 21.40 -4.19 -2.14
C ASN A 125 19.91 -3.99 -1.76
N ALA A 126 19.02 -4.16 -2.73
CA ALA A 126 17.58 -4.08 -2.49
C ALA A 126 17.09 -5.31 -1.72
N LYS A 127 15.94 -5.19 -1.07
CA LYS A 127 15.24 -6.32 -0.44
C LYS A 127 13.86 -6.46 -1.07
N VAL A 128 13.50 -7.70 -1.38
CA VAL A 128 12.18 -8.05 -1.93
C VAL A 128 11.42 -8.84 -0.89
N VAL A 129 10.22 -8.39 -0.56
CA VAL A 129 9.24 -9.15 0.24
C VAL A 129 8.11 -9.54 -0.70
N GLN A 130 7.91 -10.85 -0.88
CA GLN A 130 6.87 -11.38 -1.76
C GLN A 130 5.90 -12.25 -0.96
N PHE A 131 4.60 -12.02 -1.14
CA PHE A 131 3.53 -12.78 -0.50
C PHE A 131 2.22 -12.67 -1.29
N GLU A 132 1.28 -13.59 -1.08
CA GLU A 132 -0.04 -13.55 -1.73
C GLU A 132 -1.03 -12.65 -0.96
N ALA A 133 -0.85 -11.34 -1.07
CA ALA A 133 -1.71 -10.36 -0.39
C ALA A 133 -3.20 -10.52 -0.75
N THR A 134 -3.50 -10.93 -1.99
CA THR A 134 -4.88 -11.20 -2.42
C THR A 134 -5.50 -12.40 -1.70
N GLU A 135 -4.76 -13.50 -1.61
CA GLU A 135 -5.22 -14.71 -0.91
C GLU A 135 -5.37 -14.46 0.59
N LEU A 136 -4.45 -13.71 1.18
CA LEU A 136 -4.58 -13.26 2.58
C LEU A 136 -5.86 -12.46 2.80
N ALA A 137 -6.17 -11.52 1.92
CA ALA A 137 -7.38 -10.71 1.99
C ALA A 137 -8.66 -11.57 1.85
N LEU A 138 -8.65 -12.59 0.99
CA LEU A 138 -9.74 -13.54 0.86
C LEU A 138 -9.92 -14.39 2.13
N LYS A 139 -8.82 -14.95 2.68
CA LYS A 139 -8.85 -15.78 3.90
C LYS A 139 -9.34 -15.02 5.12
N VAL A 140 -8.92 -13.77 5.29
CA VAL A 140 -9.21 -12.97 6.50
C VAL A 140 -10.50 -12.16 6.35
N ALA A 141 -10.66 -11.39 5.27
CA ALA A 141 -11.80 -10.48 5.10
C ALA A 141 -12.92 -11.05 4.22
N GLY A 142 -12.70 -12.20 3.57
CA GLY A 142 -13.66 -12.79 2.62
C GLY A 142 -13.79 -12.03 1.30
N THR A 143 -12.84 -11.14 0.98
CA THR A 143 -12.90 -10.33 -0.24
C THR A 143 -11.52 -9.88 -0.72
N GLU A 144 -11.28 -9.97 -2.02
CA GLU A 144 -10.07 -9.44 -2.68
C GLU A 144 -9.96 -7.90 -2.57
N LEU A 145 -11.05 -7.20 -2.25
CA LEU A 145 -11.05 -5.74 -2.10
C LEU A 145 -10.15 -5.27 -0.96
N ALA A 146 -9.83 -6.15 0.00
CA ALA A 146 -8.92 -5.87 1.11
C ALA A 146 -7.44 -6.17 0.78
N THR A 147 -7.10 -6.55 -0.46
CA THR A 147 -5.70 -6.74 -0.91
C THR A 147 -4.86 -5.50 -0.65
N ASN A 148 -5.45 -4.32 -0.85
CA ASN A 148 -4.78 -3.05 -0.60
C ASN A 148 -4.44 -2.85 0.89
N MET A 149 -5.27 -3.36 1.80
CA MET A 149 -5.03 -3.32 3.25
C MET A 149 -3.86 -4.23 3.62
N ALA A 150 -3.77 -5.42 3.02
CA ALA A 150 -2.64 -6.33 3.23
C ALA A 150 -1.32 -5.71 2.76
N MET A 151 -1.29 -5.14 1.56
CA MET A 151 -0.10 -4.45 1.03
C MET A 151 0.30 -3.24 1.89
N MET A 152 -0.69 -2.46 2.36
CA MET A 152 -0.48 -1.32 3.24
C MET A 152 0.06 -1.73 4.62
N GLY A 153 -0.50 -2.76 5.23
CA GLY A 153 -0.03 -3.25 6.52
C GLY A 153 1.39 -3.81 6.42
N MET A 154 1.73 -4.52 5.32
CA MET A 154 3.11 -4.97 5.09
C MET A 154 4.10 -3.80 5.02
N VAL A 155 3.84 -2.77 4.20
CA VAL A 155 4.78 -1.65 4.08
C VAL A 155 4.90 -0.86 5.39
N LEU A 156 3.79 -0.63 6.09
CA LEU A 156 3.81 0.15 7.34
C LEU A 156 4.40 -0.64 8.51
N GLY A 157 4.20 -1.96 8.56
CA GLY A 157 4.82 -2.84 9.54
C GLY A 157 6.34 -2.93 9.38
N LEU A 158 6.83 -3.01 8.14
CA LEU A 158 8.26 -3.06 7.84
C LEU A 158 8.96 -1.71 8.04
N THR A 159 8.30 -0.61 7.68
CA THR A 159 8.90 0.73 7.71
C THR A 159 8.69 1.47 9.03
N LYS A 160 7.65 1.12 9.79
CA LYS A 160 7.25 1.77 11.04
C LYS A 160 7.15 3.29 10.93
N LEU A 161 6.70 3.78 9.78
CA LEU A 161 6.59 5.21 9.47
C LEU A 161 5.66 5.95 10.43
N VAL A 162 4.62 5.27 10.92
CA VAL A 162 3.56 5.79 11.77
C VAL A 162 3.12 4.69 12.74
N SER A 163 2.41 5.07 13.81
CA SER A 163 1.85 4.08 14.74
C SER A 163 0.57 3.44 14.19
N GLU A 164 0.16 2.31 14.77
CA GLU A 164 -1.08 1.61 14.41
C GLU A 164 -2.31 2.50 14.59
N GLU A 165 -2.35 3.36 15.62
CA GLU A 165 -3.49 4.26 15.85
C GLU A 165 -3.66 5.27 14.70
N ASN A 166 -2.55 5.77 14.14
CA ASN A 166 -2.59 6.69 13.00
C ASN A 166 -3.17 6.03 11.74
N ILE A 167 -2.86 4.75 11.55
CA ILE A 167 -3.31 3.92 10.43
C ILE A 167 -4.79 3.63 10.59
N GLU A 168 -5.22 3.17 11.77
CA GLU A 168 -6.63 2.93 12.06
C GLU A 168 -7.46 4.20 11.85
N ALA A 169 -6.98 5.35 12.34
CA ALA A 169 -7.63 6.64 12.13
C ALA A 169 -7.77 6.97 10.63
N ALA A 170 -6.74 6.75 9.82
CA ALA A 170 -6.77 7.00 8.37
C ALA A 170 -7.72 6.04 7.63
N VAL A 171 -7.72 4.75 7.98
CA VAL A 171 -8.66 3.76 7.42
C VAL A 171 -10.09 4.12 7.81
N ARG A 172 -10.31 4.49 9.08
CA ARG A 172 -11.59 4.96 9.58
C ARG A 172 -12.07 6.19 8.83
N GLU A 173 -11.22 7.19 8.63
CA GLU A 173 -11.57 8.38 7.84
C GLU A 173 -11.89 8.01 6.39
N ARG A 174 -11.14 7.10 5.77
CA ARG A 174 -11.40 6.71 4.38
C ARG A 174 -12.77 6.03 4.19
N PHE A 175 -13.18 5.16 5.11
CA PHE A 175 -14.39 4.35 4.96
C PHE A 175 -15.61 4.91 5.72
N LEU A 176 -15.38 5.68 6.78
CA LEU A 176 -16.42 6.34 7.59
C LEU A 176 -16.51 7.86 7.33
N GLY A 177 -15.44 8.51 6.91
CA GLY A 177 -15.33 9.97 6.71
C GLY A 177 -15.89 10.47 5.38
N ASN A 178 -17.17 10.88 5.42
CA ASN A 178 -17.68 12.16 4.90
C ASN A 178 -19.22 12.14 4.93
N SER A 179 -19.77 13.13 5.65
CA SER A 179 -21.08 13.76 5.49
C SER A 179 -22.34 12.88 5.57
N PHE A 180 -22.78 12.58 6.79
CA PHE A 180 -24.22 12.39 7.04
C PHE A 180 -24.86 13.78 7.22
N VAL A 181 -25.43 14.35 6.16
CA VAL A 181 -26.41 15.43 6.30
C VAL A 181 -27.76 14.78 6.51
N ALA A 182 -28.23 14.75 7.76
CA ALA A 182 -29.59 14.39 8.10
C ALA A 182 -30.52 15.54 7.68
N SER A 183 -30.86 15.64 6.39
CA SER A 183 -32.02 16.45 5.99
C SER A 183 -33.27 15.70 6.44
N GLY A 184 -34.06 16.36 7.29
CA GLY A 184 -35.02 15.74 8.20
C GLY A 184 -36.13 14.91 7.59
N GLY A 185 -36.60 13.94 8.40
CA GLY A 185 -37.84 13.22 8.14
C GLY A 185 -37.90 11.83 8.79
N THR A 186 -38.30 11.78 10.06
CA THR A 186 -39.03 10.68 10.73
C THR A 186 -38.32 9.33 10.94
N ALA A 187 -38.63 8.69 12.07
CA ALA A 187 -38.08 7.47 12.69
C ALA A 187 -37.94 6.20 11.81
N SER A 188 -38.29 6.24 10.53
CA SER A 188 -38.00 5.21 9.52
C SER A 188 -36.55 5.22 9.01
N LEU A 189 -35.81 6.30 9.25
CA LEU A 189 -34.40 6.43 8.85
C LEU A 189 -33.44 5.66 9.78
N ASP A 190 -33.80 5.43 11.04
CA ASP A 190 -32.87 4.93 12.06
C ASP A 190 -32.40 3.49 11.78
N SER A 191 -33.29 2.57 11.41
CA SER A 191 -32.91 1.16 11.17
C SER A 191 -32.04 0.95 9.92
N ALA A 192 -32.27 1.75 8.87
CA ALA A 192 -31.46 1.70 7.65
C ALA A 192 -30.10 2.36 7.87
N ILE A 193 -30.06 3.44 8.66
CA ILE A 193 -28.84 4.11 9.09
C ILE A 193 -28.01 3.19 9.98
N GLU A 194 -28.61 2.56 10.99
CA GLU A 194 -27.95 1.59 11.88
C GLU A 194 -27.37 0.41 11.10
N LYS A 195 -28.13 -0.19 10.18
CA LYS A 195 -27.63 -1.28 9.33
C LYS A 195 -26.44 -0.83 8.47
N LYS A 196 -26.52 0.36 7.87
CA LYS A 196 -25.44 0.93 7.07
C LYS A 196 -24.20 1.22 7.92
N PHE A 197 -24.41 1.69 9.14
CA PHE A 197 -23.34 1.96 10.10
C PHE A 197 -22.66 0.66 10.57
N LYS A 198 -23.43 -0.32 11.02
CA LYS A 198 -22.92 -1.66 11.39
C LYS A 198 -22.12 -2.30 10.25
N LYS A 199 -22.61 -2.22 9.01
CA LYS A 199 -21.90 -2.74 7.83
C LYS A 199 -20.57 -2.01 7.59
N LYS A 200 -20.52 -0.71 7.84
CA LYS A 200 -19.29 0.08 7.72
C LYS A 200 -18.30 -0.23 8.85
N GLU A 201 -18.77 -0.46 10.07
CA GLU A 201 -17.92 -0.90 11.19
C GLU A 201 -17.37 -2.31 10.96
N GLU A 202 -18.20 -3.23 10.46
CA GLU A 202 -17.75 -4.57 10.07
C GLU A 202 -16.69 -4.51 8.97
N LEU A 203 -16.87 -3.63 7.97
CA LEU A 203 -15.88 -3.40 6.92
C LEU A 203 -14.57 -2.85 7.49
N LEU A 204 -14.64 -1.89 8.42
CA LEU A 204 -13.46 -1.34 9.10
C LEU A 204 -12.73 -2.43 9.88
N ALA A 205 -13.46 -3.23 10.67
CA ALA A 205 -12.91 -4.31 11.45
C ALA A 205 -12.17 -5.34 10.58
N LYS A 206 -12.78 -5.79 9.48
CA LYS A 206 -12.16 -6.71 8.53
C LYS A 206 -10.90 -6.13 7.86
N ASN A 207 -10.93 -4.86 7.49
CA ASN A 207 -9.76 -4.18 6.92
C ASN A 207 -8.61 -4.10 7.95
N MET A 208 -8.93 -3.80 9.20
CA MET A 208 -7.94 -3.76 10.29
C MET A 208 -7.40 -5.15 10.62
N GLU A 209 -8.23 -6.19 10.59
CA GLU A 209 -7.79 -7.58 10.78
C GLU A 209 -6.75 -8.00 9.74
N VAL A 210 -6.96 -7.65 8.47
CA VAL A 210 -6.00 -7.88 7.40
C VAL A 210 -4.68 -7.11 7.64
N ILE A 211 -4.76 -5.84 8.04
CA ILE A 211 -3.58 -5.03 8.36
C ILE A 211 -2.79 -5.66 9.51
N ASN A 212 -3.47 -6.00 10.61
CA ASN A 212 -2.85 -6.59 11.79
C ASN A 212 -2.17 -7.92 11.45
N LYS A 213 -2.81 -8.74 10.61
CA LYS A 213 -2.20 -10.00 10.16
C LYS A 213 -0.89 -9.76 9.41
N THR A 214 -0.83 -8.73 8.56
CA THR A 214 0.42 -8.36 7.89
C THR A 214 1.45 -7.68 8.80
N PHE A 215 1.05 -7.04 9.91
CA PHE A 215 2.00 -6.57 10.93
C PHE A 215 2.67 -7.73 11.64
N GLU A 216 1.93 -8.78 12.00
CA GLU A 216 2.51 -10.02 12.55
C GLU A 216 3.54 -10.61 11.59
N MET A 217 3.21 -10.67 10.29
CA MET A 217 4.14 -11.17 9.25
C MET A 217 5.37 -10.27 9.14
N ALA A 218 5.19 -8.95 9.08
CA ALA A 218 6.28 -7.98 8.99
C ALA A 218 7.20 -8.00 10.21
N ALA A 219 6.68 -8.23 11.41
CA ALA A 219 7.46 -8.31 12.65
C ALA A 219 8.47 -9.46 12.65
N ASN A 220 8.23 -10.52 11.86
CA ASN A 220 9.13 -11.66 11.72
C ASN A 220 10.22 -11.46 10.64
N ILE A 221 10.24 -10.30 9.97
CA ILE A 221 11.18 -10.02 8.88
C ILE A 221 12.26 -9.05 9.37
N ASP A 222 13.46 -9.58 9.59
CA ASP A 222 14.65 -8.75 9.75
C ASP A 222 15.26 -8.44 8.38
N LEU A 223 14.84 -7.33 7.79
CA LEU A 223 15.31 -6.91 6.47
C LEU A 223 16.84 -6.66 6.41
N SER A 224 17.53 -6.48 7.56
CA SER A 224 18.99 -6.28 7.59
C SER A 224 19.75 -7.57 7.29
N ASN A 225 19.21 -8.70 7.74
CA ASN A 225 19.80 -10.03 7.59
C ASN A 225 19.04 -10.95 6.61
N ALA A 226 17.89 -10.49 6.11
CA ALA A 226 17.09 -11.23 5.13
C ALA A 226 17.88 -11.53 3.84
N PRO A 227 17.57 -12.63 3.15
CA PRO A 227 18.05 -12.86 1.78
C PRO A 227 17.58 -11.73 0.84
N LEU A 228 18.03 -11.77 -0.42
CA LEU A 228 17.56 -10.83 -1.45
C LEU A 228 16.02 -10.85 -1.57
N ILE A 229 15.43 -12.05 -1.57
CA ILE A 229 14.00 -12.30 -1.67
C ILE A 229 13.53 -13.07 -0.44
N THR A 230 12.63 -12.48 0.33
CA THR A 230 11.88 -13.12 1.41
C THR A 230 10.49 -13.46 0.90
N LYS A 231 10.20 -14.75 0.70
CA LYS A 231 8.86 -15.24 0.40
C LYS A 231 8.13 -15.59 1.70
N ILE A 232 6.89 -15.15 1.84
CA ILE A 232 6.05 -15.44 3.00
C ILE A 232 4.89 -16.32 2.56
N GLU A 233 4.73 -17.45 3.22
CA GLU A 233 3.59 -18.36 3.04
C GLU A 233 2.42 -17.93 3.93
N ILE A 234 1.18 -18.13 3.46
CA ILE A 234 -0.08 -17.67 4.09
C ILE A 234 -1.01 -18.84 4.38
#